data_AF-D0N4E4-F1
#
_entry.id   AF-D0N4E4-F1
#
_cell.length_a   1.000
_cell.length_b   1.000
_cell.length_c   1.000
_cell.angle_alpha   90.00
_cell.angle_beta   90.00
_cell.angle_gamma   90.00
#
_symmetry.space_group_name_H-M   'P 1'
#
loop_
_entity.id
_entity.type
_entity.pdbx_description
1 polymer ?
#
loop_
_entity_poly.entity_id
_entity_poly.type
_entity_poly.pdbx_seq_one_letter_code
_entity_poly.pdbx_strand_id
1 'polypeptide(L)'
;MGGGGLRILPHKKWHVWRRDNIERVLRDEREHEEKQQALNAKERRLEQERRAQQLLSTEGSDSKQHINFFQAEEVEANSKVGNKHNKNNRKEADDTLKRHGRLPWYAQTEDLAKKEPTAKQERKRKRELNEADPLHHMRPKARPLFDVATEKGSDRRKYSGQYDRSSSLEREKRRHDKQSKQHKAKKSKIHHKFSKTEAMMQKLRHEREERERSERCRAERFMYG
;
A
#
# COMPACT_ATOMS: atom_id res chain seq x y z
N MET A 1 -43.07 -19.08 30.52
CA MET A 1 -43.42 -18.11 29.46
C MET A 1 -42.15 -17.53 28.85
N GLY A 2 -41.56 -18.22 27.88
CA GLY A 2 -40.35 -17.75 27.20
C GLY A 2 -40.73 -16.86 26.03
N GLY A 3 -40.86 -15.56 26.29
CA GLY A 3 -41.07 -14.54 25.27
C GLY A 3 -39.83 -14.41 24.39
N GLY A 4 -39.67 -15.33 23.44
CA GLY A 4 -38.74 -15.21 22.33
C GLY A 4 -39.21 -14.11 21.40
N GLY A 5 -39.09 -12.85 21.85
CA GLY A 5 -39.45 -11.67 21.10
C GLY A 5 -38.80 -11.75 19.73
N LEU A 6 -39.66 -11.87 18.71
CA LEU A 6 -39.26 -11.99 17.32
C LEU A 6 -38.33 -10.82 17.00
N ARG A 7 -37.01 -11.07 16.96
CA ARG A 7 -36.02 -10.06 16.56
C ARG A 7 -36.16 -9.87 15.06
N ILE A 8 -37.19 -9.13 14.66
CA ILE A 8 -37.53 -8.86 13.26
C ILE A 8 -36.49 -7.92 12.63
N LEU A 9 -35.78 -7.13 13.44
CA LEU A 9 -34.78 -6.14 13.03
C LEU A 9 -33.61 -6.72 12.21
N PRO A 10 -32.86 -7.75 12.64
CA PRO A 10 -31.77 -8.32 11.85
C PRO A 10 -32.23 -8.86 10.49
N HIS A 11 -33.52 -9.16 10.31
CA HIS A 11 -34.09 -9.64 9.05
C HIS A 11 -34.45 -8.52 8.06
N LYS A 12 -34.33 -7.24 8.42
CA LYS A 12 -34.60 -6.11 7.52
C LYS A 12 -33.36 -5.68 6.74
N LYS A 13 -33.53 -5.45 5.43
CA LYS A 13 -32.43 -5.08 4.51
C LYS A 13 -31.74 -3.75 4.85
N TRP A 14 -32.47 -2.81 5.45
CA TRP A 14 -31.96 -1.50 5.86
C TRP A 14 -31.22 -1.54 7.21
N HIS A 15 -31.21 -2.68 7.90
CA HIS A 15 -30.61 -2.76 9.23
C HIS A 15 -29.10 -2.56 9.17
N VAL A 16 -28.60 -1.52 9.85
CA VAL A 16 -27.21 -1.04 9.76
C VAL A 16 -26.19 -2.13 10.15
N TRP A 17 -26.54 -2.96 11.13
CA TRP A 17 -25.62 -3.98 11.67
C TRP A 17 -25.57 -5.27 10.83
N ARG A 18 -26.23 -5.29 9.68
CA ARG A 18 -26.05 -6.37 8.74
C ARG A 18 -24.67 -6.29 8.15
N ARG A 19 -24.06 -7.46 8.00
CA ARG A 19 -22.78 -7.63 7.32
C ARG A 19 -22.73 -6.90 5.97
N ASP A 20 -23.76 -7.03 5.14
CA ASP A 20 -23.81 -6.36 3.82
C ASP A 20 -23.78 -4.82 3.91
N ASN A 21 -24.39 -4.24 4.94
CA ASN A 21 -24.42 -2.79 5.11
C ASN A 21 -23.11 -2.29 5.72
N ILE A 22 -22.55 -3.04 6.69
CA ILE A 22 -21.21 -2.78 7.23
C ILE A 22 -20.16 -2.84 6.11
N GLU A 23 -20.20 -3.88 5.26
CA GLU A 23 -19.27 -4.02 4.13
C GLU A 23 -19.45 -2.91 3.08
N ARG A 24 -20.67 -2.38 2.90
CA ARG A 24 -20.91 -1.22 2.04
C ARG A 24 -20.26 0.03 2.63
N VAL A 25 -20.49 0.31 3.91
CA VAL A 25 -19.89 1.47 4.61
C VAL A 25 -18.37 1.39 4.57
N LEU A 26 -17.78 0.23 4.89
CA LEU A 26 -16.32 0.04 4.84
C LEU A 26 -15.74 0.23 3.44
N ARG A 27 -16.48 -0.11 2.39
CA ARG A 27 -16.06 0.15 1.01
C ARG A 27 -16.09 1.64 0.70
N ASP A 28 -17.18 2.31 1.05
CA ASP A 28 -17.35 3.74 0.82
C ASP A 28 -16.30 4.55 1.59
N GLU A 29 -15.98 4.15 2.83
CA GLU A 29 -14.91 4.73 3.64
C GLU A 29 -13.53 4.54 3.02
N ARG A 30 -13.22 3.33 2.52
CA ARG A 30 -11.96 3.06 1.82
C ARG A 30 -11.82 3.90 0.55
N GLU A 31 -12.87 3.94 -0.28
CA GLU A 31 -12.87 4.75 -1.51
C GLU A 31 -12.70 6.25 -1.20
N HIS A 32 -13.23 6.72 -0.08
CA HIS A 32 -13.05 8.09 0.37
C HIS A 32 -11.63 8.36 0.86
N GLU A 33 -11.07 7.46 1.67
CA GLU A 33 -9.69 7.56 2.14
C GLU A 33 -8.69 7.55 0.98
N GLU A 34 -8.84 6.65 0.01
CA GLU A 34 -8.00 6.60 -1.19
C GLU A 34 -8.07 7.91 -1.99
N LYS A 35 -9.26 8.51 -2.12
CA LYS A 35 -9.42 9.83 -2.78
C LYS A 35 -8.69 10.92 -2.02
N GLN A 36 -8.80 10.97 -0.68
CA GLN A 36 -8.09 11.94 0.13
C GLN A 36 -6.57 11.77 0.04
N GLN A 37 -6.08 10.54 0.10
CA GLN A 37 -4.66 10.25 -0.08
C GLN A 37 -4.15 10.68 -1.46
N ALA A 38 -4.92 10.43 -2.52
CA ALA A 38 -4.56 10.86 -3.87
C ALA A 38 -4.53 12.40 -4.02
N LEU A 39 -5.43 13.12 -3.36
CA LEU A 39 -5.41 14.59 -3.32
C LEU A 39 -4.17 15.10 -2.56
N ASN A 40 -3.92 14.59 -1.36
CA ASN A 40 -2.76 14.97 -0.55
C ASN A 40 -1.44 14.67 -1.27
N ALA A 41 -1.35 13.55 -2.00
CA ALA A 41 -0.17 13.21 -2.79
C ALA A 41 0.04 14.19 -3.96
N LYS A 42 -1.04 14.66 -4.60
CA LYS A 42 -0.96 15.69 -5.64
C LYS A 42 -0.53 17.03 -5.06
N GLU A 43 -1.10 17.44 -3.92
CA GLU A 43 -0.72 18.68 -3.24
C GLU A 43 0.75 18.69 -2.85
N ARG A 44 1.26 17.59 -2.27
CA ARG A 44 2.69 17.44 -1.97
C ARG A 44 3.58 17.58 -3.20
N ARG A 45 3.18 17.01 -4.34
CA ARG A 45 3.94 17.16 -5.59
C ARG A 45 3.95 18.61 -6.08
N LEU A 46 2.81 19.29 -6.06
CA LEU A 46 2.72 20.70 -6.46
C LEU A 46 3.53 21.60 -5.52
N GLU A 47 3.54 21.32 -4.22
CA GLU A 47 4.37 22.05 -3.25
C GLU A 47 5.86 21.85 -3.52
N GLN A 48 6.29 20.62 -3.81
CA GLN A 48 7.66 20.32 -4.21
C GLN A 48 8.05 21.05 -5.50
N GLU A 49 7.18 21.06 -6.51
CA GLU A 49 7.40 21.78 -7.76
C GLU A 49 7.51 23.29 -7.54
N ARG A 50 6.62 23.88 -6.72
CA ARG A 50 6.70 25.30 -6.35
C ARG A 50 8.02 25.63 -5.65
N ARG A 51 8.44 24.78 -4.71
CA ARG A 51 9.72 24.94 -4.00
C ARG A 51 10.91 24.84 -4.97
N ALA A 52 10.89 23.89 -5.89
CA ALA A 52 11.93 23.76 -6.91
C ALA A 52 12.00 24.98 -7.83
N GLN A 53 10.86 25.54 -8.24
CA GLN A 53 10.80 26.76 -9.05
C GLN A 53 11.39 27.98 -8.33
N GLN A 54 11.16 28.11 -7.01
CA GLN A 54 11.76 29.17 -6.19
C GLN A 54 13.29 29.04 -6.13
N LEU A 55 13.81 27.83 -5.99
CA LEU A 55 15.26 27.57 -6.02
C LEU A 55 15.84 27.89 -7.40
N LEU A 56 15.21 27.44 -8.49
CA LEU A 56 15.67 27.75 -9.85
C LEU A 56 15.67 29.26 -10.16
N SER A 57 14.70 30.00 -9.63
CA SER A 57 14.59 31.45 -9.81
C SER A 57 15.67 32.22 -9.03
N THR A 58 16.14 31.66 -7.91
CA THR A 58 17.22 32.27 -7.10
C THR A 58 18.61 31.87 -7.60
N GLU A 59 18.78 30.67 -8.16
CA GLU A 59 20.05 30.18 -8.74
C GLU A 59 20.48 30.88 -10.04
N GLY A 60 19.58 31.66 -10.65
CA GLY A 60 19.87 32.42 -11.88
C GLY A 60 20.94 33.50 -11.74
N SER A 61 21.32 33.91 -10.53
CA SER A 61 22.32 34.98 -10.33
C SER A 61 23.75 34.50 -10.05
N ASP A 62 23.97 33.25 -9.58
CA ASP A 62 25.27 32.80 -9.05
C ASP A 62 25.83 31.50 -9.66
N SER A 63 25.19 30.95 -10.70
CA SER A 63 25.37 29.58 -11.21
C SER A 63 26.67 29.27 -11.99
N LYS A 64 27.81 29.89 -11.66
CA LYS A 64 29.13 29.45 -12.16
C LYS A 64 30.14 29.05 -11.10
N GLN A 65 29.80 29.14 -9.81
CA GLN A 65 30.67 28.60 -8.77
C GLN A 65 30.14 27.24 -8.31
N HIS A 66 30.53 26.18 -9.03
CA HIS A 66 30.40 24.82 -8.52
C HIS A 66 31.26 24.71 -7.24
N ILE A 67 30.63 24.83 -6.07
CA ILE A 67 31.31 24.69 -4.79
C ILE A 67 31.58 23.19 -4.59
N ASN A 68 32.77 22.76 -4.98
CA ASN A 68 33.26 21.42 -4.69
C ASN A 68 33.59 21.30 -3.19
N PHE A 69 32.63 20.84 -2.40
CA PHE A 69 32.83 20.54 -0.98
C PHE A 69 33.92 19.49 -0.72
N PHE A 70 34.28 18.70 -1.74
CA PHE A 70 35.25 17.60 -1.66
C PHE A 70 36.59 17.91 -2.36
N GLN A 71 36.86 19.17 -2.72
CA GLN A 71 38.13 19.54 -3.36
C GLN A 71 39.35 19.09 -2.54
N ALA A 72 39.28 19.22 -1.21
CA ALA A 72 40.36 18.80 -0.32
C ALA A 72 40.57 17.27 -0.33
N GLU A 73 39.48 16.50 -0.32
CA GLU A 73 39.53 15.04 -0.29
C GLU A 73 39.95 14.44 -1.64
N GLU A 74 39.54 15.07 -2.74
CA GLU A 74 39.89 14.66 -4.10
C GLU A 74 41.40 14.85 -4.38
N VAL A 75 42.00 15.94 -3.86
CA VAL A 75 43.46 16.16 -3.89
C VAL A 75 44.19 15.09 -3.06
N GLU A 76 43.65 14.73 -1.89
CA GLU A 76 44.25 13.71 -1.04
C GLU A 76 44.17 12.31 -1.67
N ALA A 77 43.05 11.97 -2.31
CA ALA A 77 42.88 10.72 -3.03
C ALA A 77 43.83 10.60 -4.23
N ASN A 78 43.97 11.67 -5.03
CA ASN A 78 44.88 11.68 -6.18
C ASN A 78 46.35 11.55 -5.77
N SER A 79 46.76 12.10 -4.62
CA SER A 79 48.13 11.95 -4.10
C SER A 79 48.49 10.49 -3.74
N LYS A 80 47.51 9.67 -3.35
CA LYS A 80 47.70 8.27 -2.93
C LYS A 80 47.72 7.27 -4.10
N VAL A 81 47.30 7.67 -5.30
CA VAL A 81 47.26 6.78 -6.48
C VAL A 81 48.61 6.66 -7.19
N GLY A 82 49.51 7.63 -7.02
CA GLY A 82 50.85 7.62 -7.65
C GLY A 82 51.86 6.61 -7.11
N ASN A 83 51.54 5.87 -6.04
CA ASN A 83 52.52 5.00 -5.34
C ASN A 83 52.00 3.56 -5.15
N LYS A 84 51.60 2.91 -6.26
CA LYS A 84 51.10 1.52 -6.28
C LYS A 84 51.87 0.63 -7.27
N HIS A 85 53.17 0.47 -7.04
CA HIS A 85 53.83 -0.82 -7.28
C HIS A 85 54.05 -1.47 -5.91
N ASN A 86 53.63 -2.73 -5.76
CA ASN A 86 53.60 -3.55 -4.54
C ASN A 86 52.50 -3.25 -3.50
N LYS A 87 51.34 -3.92 -3.64
CA LYS A 87 50.49 -4.35 -2.49
C LYS A 87 49.38 -5.29 -2.95
N ASN A 88 49.74 -6.52 -3.33
CA ASN A 88 48.77 -7.58 -3.62
C ASN A 88 48.24 -8.34 -2.38
N ASN A 89 48.71 -8.05 -1.15
CA ASN A 89 48.39 -8.90 0.03
C ASN A 89 47.77 -8.17 1.23
N ARG A 90 47.02 -7.06 1.05
CA ARG A 90 46.39 -6.34 2.19
C ARG A 90 44.91 -5.98 2.00
N LYS A 91 44.13 -6.77 1.26
CA LYS A 91 42.69 -6.47 1.04
C LYS A 91 41.75 -6.85 2.20
N GLU A 92 42.25 -7.36 3.33
CA GLU A 92 41.37 -7.90 4.38
C GLU A 92 41.45 -7.18 5.73
N ALA A 93 42.43 -6.27 5.94
CA ALA A 93 42.67 -5.68 7.26
C ALA A 93 42.04 -4.29 7.50
N ASP A 94 41.79 -3.51 6.43
CA ASP A 94 41.33 -2.11 6.57
C ASP A 94 39.85 -1.91 6.20
N ASP A 95 39.05 -2.98 6.16
CA ASP A 95 37.59 -2.87 6.07
C ASP A 95 37.03 -2.61 7.49
N THR A 96 37.35 -1.43 8.05
CA THR A 96 36.91 -0.99 9.38
C THR A 96 35.38 -0.93 9.51
N LEU A 97 34.66 -0.88 8.38
CA LEU A 97 33.20 -0.95 8.34
C LEU A 97 32.64 -2.36 8.53
N LYS A 98 33.39 -3.42 8.19
CA LYS A 98 32.94 -4.81 8.44
C LYS A 98 32.93 -5.18 9.93
N ARG A 99 33.81 -4.58 10.75
CA ARG A 99 33.87 -4.86 12.19
C ARG A 99 32.60 -4.47 12.94
N HIS A 100 31.81 -3.52 12.43
CA HIS A 100 30.54 -3.11 13.02
C HIS A 100 29.32 -3.89 12.53
N GLY A 101 29.50 -4.94 11.71
CA GLY A 101 28.46 -5.90 11.31
C GLY A 101 27.24 -5.33 10.58
N ARG A 102 27.16 -4.00 10.39
CA ARG A 102 26.02 -3.32 9.80
C ARG A 102 26.52 -2.07 9.08
N LEU A 103 26.60 -2.17 7.76
CA LEU A 103 26.87 -1.03 6.90
C LEU A 103 25.75 0.01 7.07
N PRO A 104 26.07 1.31 7.09
CA PRO A 104 25.09 2.39 7.06
C PRO A 104 24.08 2.18 5.93
N TRP A 105 22.82 2.59 6.14
CA TRP A 105 21.71 2.28 5.23
C TRP A 105 21.96 2.72 3.78
N TYR A 106 22.73 3.79 3.57
CA TYR A 106 23.09 4.33 2.25
C TYR A 106 24.27 3.61 1.57
N ALA A 107 25.04 2.82 2.33
CA ALA A 107 26.17 2.03 1.83
C ALA A 107 25.79 0.56 1.59
N GLN A 108 24.54 0.19 1.85
CA GLN A 108 24.02 -1.14 1.53
C GLN A 108 23.75 -1.19 0.03
N THR A 109 24.56 -1.96 -0.70
CA THR A 109 24.30 -2.24 -2.11
C THR A 109 22.93 -2.90 -2.25
N GLU A 110 22.19 -2.54 -3.30
CA GLU A 110 20.81 -3.02 -3.52
C GLU A 110 20.69 -4.55 -3.52
N ASP A 111 21.79 -5.25 -3.80
CA ASP A 111 21.90 -6.71 -3.79
C ASP A 111 21.80 -7.32 -2.38
N LEU A 112 22.10 -6.56 -1.32
CA LEU A 112 21.85 -6.97 0.06
C LEU A 112 20.41 -6.65 0.50
N ALA A 113 19.79 -5.62 -0.07
CA ALA A 113 18.40 -5.24 0.21
C ALA A 113 17.38 -6.22 -0.40
N LYS A 114 17.75 -6.92 -1.47
CA LYS A 114 16.91 -7.93 -2.15
C LYS A 114 17.02 -9.35 -1.58
N LYS A 115 17.88 -9.59 -0.57
CA LYS A 115 17.91 -10.88 0.12
C LYS A 115 16.65 -10.97 0.99
N GLU A 116 15.69 -11.78 0.55
CA GLU A 116 14.50 -12.08 1.33
C GLU A 116 14.93 -12.54 2.73
N PRO A 117 14.40 -11.91 3.79
CA PRO A 117 14.81 -12.22 5.15
C PRO A 117 14.54 -13.69 5.43
N THR A 118 15.56 -14.40 5.91
CA THR A 118 15.43 -15.82 6.27
C THR A 118 14.26 -15.99 7.24
N ALA A 119 13.47 -17.08 7.13
CA ALA A 119 12.28 -17.32 7.95
C ALA A 119 12.50 -17.15 9.47
N LYS A 120 13.73 -17.36 9.98
CA LYS A 120 14.12 -17.07 11.37
C LYS A 120 14.18 -15.56 11.68
N GLN A 121 14.72 -14.73 10.78
CA GLN A 121 14.75 -13.27 10.92
C GLN A 121 13.35 -12.67 10.85
N GLU A 122 12.48 -13.20 9.97
CA GLU A 122 11.09 -12.73 9.88
C GLU A 122 10.30 -13.01 11.17
N ARG A 123 10.50 -14.20 11.78
CA ARG A 123 9.92 -14.54 13.09
C ARG A 123 10.42 -13.62 14.21
N LYS A 124 11.72 -13.30 14.24
CA LYS A 124 12.28 -12.37 15.23
C LYS A 124 11.71 -10.96 15.06
N ARG A 125 11.65 -10.46 13.82
CA ARG A 125 11.07 -9.15 13.49
C ARG A 125 9.60 -9.04 13.89
N LYS A 126 8.80 -10.11 13.69
CA LYS A 126 7.40 -10.15 14.15
C LYS A 126 7.26 -10.11 15.68
N ARG A 127 8.19 -10.72 16.43
CA ARG A 127 8.20 -10.64 17.90
C ARG A 127 8.55 -9.22 18.37
N GLU A 128 9.62 -8.66 17.81
CA GLU A 128 10.06 -7.29 18.14
C GLU A 128 9.00 -6.24 17.78
N LEU A 129 8.31 -6.39 16.65
CA LEU A 129 7.24 -5.46 16.24
C LEU A 129 6.01 -5.56 17.16
N ASN A 130 5.74 -6.73 17.73
CA ASN A 130 4.70 -6.88 18.75
C ASN A 130 5.14 -6.29 20.10
N GLU A 131 6.41 -6.46 20.49
CA GLU A 131 6.95 -5.91 21.74
C GLU A 131 7.11 -4.38 21.70
N ALA A 132 7.41 -3.82 20.53
CA ALA A 132 7.57 -2.38 20.32
C ALA A 132 6.25 -1.61 20.18
N ASP A 133 5.10 -2.28 20.21
CA ASP A 133 3.79 -1.62 20.25
C ASP A 133 3.52 -1.11 21.70
N PRO A 134 3.59 0.21 21.96
CA PRO A 134 3.39 0.75 23.31
C PRO A 134 1.97 0.51 23.84
N LEU A 135 1.01 0.14 22.99
CA LEU A 135 -0.34 -0.25 23.39
C LEU A 135 -0.49 -1.75 23.66
N HIS A 136 0.55 -2.57 23.47
CA HIS A 136 0.43 -4.02 23.67
C HIS A 136 0.01 -4.37 25.10
N HIS A 137 0.42 -3.57 26.09
CA HIS A 137 0.07 -3.78 27.50
C HIS A 137 -1.37 -3.39 27.81
N MET A 138 -1.95 -2.50 26.99
CA MET A 138 -3.32 -1.99 27.13
C MET A 138 -4.34 -2.83 26.36
N ARG A 139 -3.90 -3.71 25.45
CA ARG A 139 -4.83 -4.64 24.79
C ARG A 139 -5.31 -5.68 25.81
N PRO A 140 -6.64 -5.85 25.97
CA PRO A 140 -7.17 -6.92 26.82
C PRO A 140 -6.65 -8.24 26.27
N LYS A 141 -5.84 -8.94 27.08
CA LYS A 141 -5.36 -10.28 26.75
C LYS A 141 -6.60 -11.13 26.49
N ALA A 142 -6.83 -11.49 25.22
CA ALA A 142 -7.90 -12.39 24.86
C ALA A 142 -7.64 -13.68 25.64
N ARG A 143 -8.37 -13.87 26.74
CA ARG A 143 -8.34 -15.12 27.48
C ARG A 143 -8.74 -16.19 26.47
N PRO A 144 -7.91 -17.22 26.24
CA PRO A 144 -8.33 -18.33 25.42
C PRO A 144 -9.65 -18.84 25.99
N LEU A 145 -10.73 -18.71 25.22
CA LEU A 145 -12.09 -19.02 25.67
C LEU A 145 -12.32 -20.52 25.91
N PHE A 146 -11.26 -21.32 25.78
CA PHE A 146 -11.22 -22.74 26.06
C PHE A 146 -9.87 -23.05 26.70
N ASP A 147 -9.78 -22.92 28.02
CA ASP A 147 -8.92 -23.82 28.77
C ASP A 147 -9.51 -25.22 28.56
N VAL A 148 -8.96 -25.96 27.60
CA VAL A 148 -9.16 -27.41 27.55
C VAL A 148 -8.38 -27.96 28.74
N ALA A 149 -9.02 -27.84 29.92
CA ALA A 149 -8.66 -28.60 31.08
C ALA A 149 -8.61 -30.06 30.62
N THR A 150 -7.41 -30.63 30.65
CA THR A 150 -7.19 -32.07 30.57
C THR A 150 -7.77 -32.69 31.84
N GLU A 151 -9.10 -32.71 31.94
CA GLU A 151 -9.79 -33.58 32.87
C GLU A 151 -9.82 -34.98 32.28
N LYS A 152 -9.05 -35.84 32.95
CA LYS A 152 -9.19 -37.29 32.91
C LYS A 152 -10.64 -37.63 33.31
N GLY A 153 -11.42 -38.14 32.38
CA GLY A 153 -12.74 -38.73 32.64
C GLY A 153 -13.35 -39.19 31.33
N SER A 154 -13.17 -40.45 30.94
CA SER A 154 -14.21 -41.48 31.12
C SER A 154 -15.58 -41.05 30.56
N ASP A 155 -15.86 -41.35 29.31
CA ASP A 155 -16.79 -42.44 28.97
C ASP A 155 -16.92 -42.55 27.44
N ARG A 156 -16.55 -43.72 26.94
CA ARG A 156 -16.40 -44.03 25.53
C ARG A 156 -17.74 -44.54 25.01
N ARG A 157 -18.77 -43.68 24.95
CA ARG A 157 -20.01 -44.04 24.24
C ARG A 157 -19.87 -43.78 22.75
N LYS A 158 -19.52 -44.86 22.06
CA LYS A 158 -19.66 -45.01 20.60
C LYS A 158 -21.13 -44.78 20.24
N TYR A 159 -21.47 -43.62 19.68
CA TYR A 159 -22.70 -43.45 18.93
C TYR A 159 -22.35 -43.53 17.44
N SER A 160 -22.42 -44.74 16.89
CA SER A 160 -22.38 -44.99 15.46
C SER A 160 -23.70 -44.53 14.84
N GLY A 161 -23.81 -43.25 14.54
CA GLY A 161 -24.88 -42.71 13.70
C GLY A 161 -24.56 -42.91 12.23
N GLN A 162 -24.74 -44.14 11.72
CA GLN A 162 -24.94 -44.37 10.29
C GLN A 162 -26.23 -43.65 9.89
N TYR A 163 -26.10 -42.45 9.32
CA TYR A 163 -27.11 -41.91 8.42
C TYR A 163 -26.55 -42.00 7.01
N ASP A 164 -27.11 -42.95 6.25
CA ASP A 164 -27.07 -42.97 4.80
C ASP A 164 -27.57 -41.61 4.28
N ARG A 165 -26.64 -40.81 3.74
CA ARG A 165 -26.94 -39.53 3.09
C ARG A 165 -26.67 -39.63 1.60
N SER A 166 -27.23 -40.66 0.98
CA SER A 166 -27.18 -40.93 -0.45
C SER A 166 -28.42 -40.37 -1.16
N SER A 167 -28.68 -39.06 -1.07
CA SER A 167 -29.67 -38.38 -1.95
C SER A 167 -29.55 -36.85 -1.92
N SER A 168 -28.54 -36.25 -2.57
CA SER A 168 -28.56 -34.78 -2.78
C SER A 168 -27.76 -34.28 -3.99
N LEU A 169 -27.28 -35.13 -4.90
CA LEU A 169 -26.44 -34.69 -6.02
C LEU A 169 -27.21 -34.22 -7.27
N GLU A 170 -28.52 -34.47 -7.37
CA GLU A 170 -29.30 -34.02 -8.55
C GLU A 170 -29.92 -32.62 -8.43
N ARG A 171 -30.01 -32.04 -7.22
CA ARG A 171 -30.68 -30.74 -7.03
C ARG A 171 -29.77 -29.52 -7.22
N GLU A 172 -28.46 -29.71 -7.36
CA GLU A 172 -27.48 -28.61 -7.51
C GLU A 172 -27.31 -28.12 -8.94
N LYS A 173 -27.53 -28.96 -9.97
CA LYS A 173 -27.33 -28.55 -11.37
C LYS A 173 -28.36 -27.53 -11.90
N ARG A 174 -29.52 -27.34 -11.25
CA ARG A 174 -30.53 -26.35 -11.69
C ARG A 174 -30.38 -24.95 -11.09
N ARG A 175 -29.44 -24.73 -10.16
CA ARG A 175 -29.24 -23.41 -9.50
C ARG A 175 -28.10 -22.58 -10.08
N HIS A 176 -27.16 -23.18 -10.82
CA HIS A 176 -26.03 -22.45 -11.40
C HIS A 176 -26.38 -21.59 -12.62
N ASP A 177 -27.43 -21.91 -13.38
CA ASP A 177 -27.80 -21.13 -14.58
C ASP A 177 -28.51 -19.80 -14.29
N LYS A 178 -29.11 -19.63 -13.11
CA LYS A 178 -29.80 -18.37 -12.75
C LYS A 178 -28.86 -17.32 -12.18
N GLN A 179 -27.71 -17.71 -11.62
CA GLN A 179 -26.72 -16.75 -11.09
C GLN A 179 -25.84 -16.15 -12.19
N SER A 180 -25.53 -16.89 -13.25
CA SER A 180 -24.68 -16.38 -14.36
C SER A 180 -25.31 -15.22 -15.13
N LYS A 181 -26.65 -15.20 -15.27
CA LYS A 181 -27.38 -14.11 -15.95
C LYS A 181 -27.41 -12.81 -15.15
N GLN A 182 -27.36 -12.85 -13.82
CA GLN A 182 -27.33 -11.63 -13.00
C GLN A 182 -25.95 -10.94 -12.98
N HIS A 183 -24.86 -11.69 -13.12
CA HIS A 183 -23.52 -11.09 -13.20
C HIS A 183 -23.27 -10.34 -14.52
N LYS A 184 -23.84 -10.79 -15.65
CA LYS A 184 -23.70 -10.10 -16.94
C LYS A 184 -24.40 -8.72 -16.96
N ALA A 185 -25.58 -8.61 -16.34
CA ALA A 185 -26.31 -7.34 -16.26
C ALA A 185 -25.66 -6.28 -15.34
N LYS A 186 -24.83 -6.70 -14.37
CA LYS A 186 -24.08 -5.76 -13.51
C LYS A 186 -22.83 -5.20 -14.19
N LYS A 187 -22.17 -5.99 -15.07
CA LYS A 187 -21.00 -5.53 -15.82
C LYS A 187 -21.34 -4.44 -16.84
N SER A 188 -22.48 -4.53 -17.54
CA SER A 188 -22.89 -3.52 -18.52
C SER A 188 -23.18 -2.14 -17.90
N LYS A 189 -23.71 -2.08 -16.66
CA LYS A 189 -23.96 -0.82 -15.96
C LYS A 189 -22.69 -0.09 -15.52
N ILE A 190 -21.59 -0.82 -15.26
CA ILE A 190 -20.31 -0.20 -14.86
C ILE A 190 -19.64 0.46 -16.06
N HIS A 191 -19.64 -0.19 -17.23
CA HIS A 191 -19.09 0.40 -18.46
C HIS A 191 -19.79 1.70 -18.88
N HIS A 192 -21.11 1.80 -18.69
CA HIS A 192 -21.85 3.04 -19.01
C HIS A 192 -21.47 4.21 -18.08
N LYS A 193 -21.13 3.96 -16.82
CA LYS A 193 -20.70 5.05 -15.92
C LYS A 193 -19.32 5.58 -16.30
N PHE A 194 -18.41 4.66 -16.66
CA PHE A 194 -17.05 5.04 -17.05
C PHE A 194 -17.02 5.82 -18.38
N SER A 195 -17.87 5.46 -19.35
CA SER A 195 -17.95 6.18 -20.63
C SER A 195 -18.48 7.61 -20.47
N LYS A 196 -19.40 7.85 -19.52
CA LYS A 196 -19.89 9.21 -19.21
C LYS A 196 -18.81 10.09 -18.59
N THR A 197 -18.04 9.57 -17.64
CA THR A 197 -16.94 10.31 -17.02
C THR A 197 -15.82 10.57 -18.02
N GLU A 198 -15.53 9.63 -18.91
CA GLU A 198 -14.51 9.78 -19.95
C GLU A 198 -14.92 10.82 -21.00
N ALA A 199 -16.17 10.81 -21.46
CA ALA A 199 -16.70 11.84 -22.35
C ALA A 199 -16.66 13.24 -21.72
N MET A 200 -16.94 13.36 -20.41
CA MET A 200 -16.83 14.61 -19.67
C MET A 200 -15.37 15.10 -19.60
N MET A 201 -14.43 14.20 -19.33
CA MET A 201 -12.99 14.52 -19.28
C MET A 201 -12.45 14.95 -20.66
N GLN A 202 -12.93 14.33 -21.74
CA GLN A 202 -12.56 14.74 -23.10
C GLN A 202 -13.06 16.15 -23.43
N LYS A 203 -14.27 16.52 -23.01
CA LYS A 203 -14.78 17.90 -23.17
C LYS A 203 -13.91 18.93 -22.45
N LEU A 204 -13.52 18.65 -21.21
CA LEU A 204 -12.65 19.55 -20.43
C LEU A 204 -11.26 19.72 -21.05
N ARG A 205 -10.71 18.66 -21.68
CA ARG A 205 -9.44 18.75 -22.42
C ARG A 205 -9.57 19.64 -23.65
N HIS A 206 -10.64 19.47 -24.43
CA HIS A 206 -10.89 20.28 -25.62
C HIS A 206 -11.11 21.76 -25.26
N GLU A 207 -11.88 22.03 -24.21
CA GLU A 207 -12.10 23.40 -23.71
C GLU A 207 -10.80 24.07 -23.26
N ARG A 208 -9.91 23.32 -22.59
CA ARG A 208 -8.60 23.81 -22.19
C ARG A 208 -7.71 24.15 -23.38
N GLU A 209 -7.66 23.27 -24.38
CA GLU A 209 -6.90 23.51 -25.60
C GLU A 209 -7.42 24.74 -26.37
N GLU A 210 -8.73 24.96 -26.41
CA GLU A 210 -9.31 26.16 -27.02
C GLU A 210 -8.96 27.44 -26.27
N ARG A 211 -8.96 27.42 -24.92
CA ARG A 211 -8.49 28.57 -24.14
C ARG A 211 -7.01 28.83 -24.38
N GLU A 212 -6.17 27.81 -24.32
CA GLU A 212 -4.73 27.96 -24.55
C GLU A 212 -4.43 28.47 -25.96
N ARG A 213 -5.16 28.00 -26.99
CA ARG A 213 -5.06 28.54 -28.35
C ARG A 213 -5.50 30.00 -28.43
N SER A 214 -6.62 30.34 -27.79
CA SER A 214 -7.13 31.72 -27.77
C SER A 214 -6.17 32.66 -27.07
N GLU A 215 -5.57 32.23 -25.97
CA GLU A 215 -4.54 32.97 -25.24
C GLU A 215 -3.26 33.11 -26.05
N ARG A 216 -2.83 32.07 -26.77
CA ARG A 216 -1.69 32.16 -27.69
C ARG A 216 -1.96 33.14 -28.82
N CYS A 217 -3.10 33.06 -29.50
CA CYS A 217 -3.46 34.02 -30.54
C CYS A 217 -3.52 35.45 -30.00
N ARG A 218 -4.03 35.63 -28.77
CA ARG A 218 -4.06 36.95 -28.12
C ARG A 218 -2.65 37.46 -27.79
N ALA A 219 -1.79 36.60 -27.26
CA ALA A 219 -0.40 36.92 -26.95
C ALA A 219 0.40 37.23 -28.23
N GLU A 220 0.22 36.44 -29.28
CA GLU A 220 0.85 36.67 -30.58
C GLU A 220 0.43 38.02 -31.18
N ARG A 221 -0.86 38.37 -31.06
CA ARG A 221 -1.36 39.68 -31.47
C ARG A 221 -0.76 40.84 -30.66
N PHE A 222 -0.43 40.63 -29.40
CA PHE A 222 0.26 41.64 -28.58
C PHE A 222 1.76 41.74 -28.88
N MET A 223 2.39 40.65 -29.33
CA MET A 223 3.83 40.60 -29.59
C MET A 223 4.20 41.09 -31.00
N TYR A 224 3.33 40.88 -31.99
CA TYR A 224 3.62 41.13 -33.40
C TYR A 224 2.63 42.07 -34.10
N GLY A 225 1.58 42.53 -33.43
CA GLY A 225 0.60 43.51 -33.92
C GLY A 225 0.81 44.88 -33.28
#